data_AF-A0A1S3QT52-F1
#
_entry.id   AF-A0A1S3QT52-F1
#
_cell.length_a   1.000
_cell.length_b   1.000
_cell.length_c   1.000
_cell.angle_alpha   90.00
_cell.angle_beta   90.00
_cell.angle_gamma   90.00
#
_symmetry.space_group_name_H-M   'P 1'
#
loop_
_entity.id
_entity.type
_entity.pdbx_description
1 polymer ?
#
loop_
_entity_poly.entity_id
_entity_poly.type
_entity_poly.pdbx_seq_one_letter_code
_entity_poly.pdbx_strand_id
1 'polypeptide(L)'
;MMLCSLHSAGVGRTGTFIALDRLMQHIREHEFTDILGMVSEMRSHRLSMVQTEEQYVFIHQCVLLMWKKKTQSLASDVIYENISKS
;
A
#
# COMPACT_ATOMS: atom_id res chain seq x y z
N MET A 1 -19.04 13.52 -25.54
CA MET A 1 -17.60 13.32 -25.25
C MET A 1 -17.40 13.08 -23.74
N MET A 2 -17.89 11.98 -23.17
CA MET A 2 -17.63 11.66 -21.75
C MET A 2 -18.03 10.22 -21.36
N LEU A 3 -17.67 9.21 -22.16
CA LEU A 3 -17.87 7.81 -21.74
C LEU A 3 -16.71 6.88 -22.09
N CYS A 4 -15.63 7.40 -22.70
CA CYS A 4 -14.41 6.62 -22.89
C CYS A 4 -13.56 6.69 -21.62
N SER A 5 -13.58 5.59 -20.86
CA SER A 5 -12.37 5.04 -20.24
C SER A 5 -11.94 5.51 -18.85
N LEU A 6 -12.83 5.59 -17.85
CA LEU A 6 -12.37 5.55 -16.44
C LEU A 6 -11.47 4.31 -16.18
N HIS A 7 -11.76 3.18 -16.84
CA HIS A 7 -10.94 1.97 -16.78
C HIS A 7 -9.60 2.01 -17.54
N SER A 8 -9.40 2.94 -18.49
CA SER A 8 -8.19 3.00 -19.35
C SER A 8 -7.40 4.31 -19.24
N ALA A 9 -7.86 5.29 -18.45
CA ALA A 9 -7.13 6.54 -18.21
C ALA A 9 -5.83 6.36 -17.38
N GLY A 10 -5.58 5.16 -16.88
CA GLY A 10 -4.36 4.82 -16.13
C GLY A 10 -4.24 5.52 -14.78
N VAL A 11 -5.36 5.85 -14.13
CA VAL A 11 -5.38 6.60 -12.85
C VAL A 11 -6.06 5.85 -11.71
N GLY A 12 -7.05 5.00 -12.00
CA GLY A 12 -7.72 4.15 -11.00
C GLY A 12 -6.82 2.97 -10.59
N ARG A 13 -6.91 1.85 -11.32
CA ARG A 13 -6.11 0.64 -11.04
C ARG A 13 -4.60 0.89 -11.01
N THR A 14 -4.08 1.69 -11.95
CA THR A 14 -2.66 2.08 -11.97
C THR A 14 -2.28 2.86 -10.72
N GLY A 15 -3.13 3.80 -10.27
CA GLY A 15 -2.91 4.52 -9.03
C GLY A 15 -2.96 3.61 -7.81
N THR A 16 -3.90 2.67 -7.77
CA THR A 16 -3.95 1.64 -6.71
C THR A 16 -2.68 0.81 -6.68
N PHE A 17 -2.20 0.34 -7.83
CA PHE A 17 -0.98 -0.47 -7.92
C PHE A 17 0.27 0.31 -7.49
N ILE A 18 0.44 1.55 -7.97
CA ILE A 18 1.57 2.41 -7.58
C ILE A 18 1.54 2.71 -6.07
N ALA A 19 0.36 2.99 -5.51
CA ALA A 19 0.22 3.22 -4.08
C ALA A 19 0.65 1.99 -3.29
N LEU A 20 0.15 0.80 -3.66
CA LEU A 20 0.51 -0.46 -3.00
C LEU A 20 2.01 -0.75 -3.07
N ASP A 21 2.65 -0.55 -4.23
CA ASP A 21 4.09 -0.76 -4.37
C ASP A 21 4.89 0.18 -3.44
N ARG A 22 4.56 1.47 -3.42
CA ARG A 22 5.20 2.44 -2.51
C ARG A 22 4.97 2.08 -1.04
N LEU A 23 3.76 1.66 -0.68
CA LEU A 23 3.41 1.25 0.69
C LEU A 23 4.14 -0.03 1.11
N MET A 24 4.24 -1.01 0.21
CA MET A 24 4.99 -2.25 0.44
C MET A 24 6.46 -1.97 0.75
N GLN A 25 7.07 -1.02 0.06
CA GLN A 25 8.45 -0.59 0.33
C GLN A 25 8.54 0.15 1.66
N HIS A 26 7.66 1.12 1.90
CA HIS A 26 7.64 1.91 3.12
C HIS A 26 7.47 1.06 4.39
N ILE A 27 6.53 0.12 4.40
CA ILE A 27 6.24 -0.76 5.54
C ILE A 27 7.44 -1.64 5.90
N ARG A 28 8.32 -2.00 4.96
CA ARG A 28 9.51 -2.79 5.29
C ARG A 28 10.51 -2.01 6.15
N GLU A 29 10.60 -0.71 5.93
CA GLU A 29 11.62 0.15 6.55
C GLU A 29 11.06 0.96 7.74
N HIS A 30 9.75 1.18 7.80
CA HIS A 30 9.12 2.07 8.77
C HIS A 30 8.03 1.35 9.59
N GLU A 31 7.81 1.85 10.81
CA GLU A 31 6.76 1.39 11.75
C GLU A 31 5.51 2.29 11.73
N PHE A 32 5.30 3.04 10.65
CA PHE A 32 4.06 3.78 10.40
C PHE A 32 3.75 3.82 8.90
N THR A 33 2.57 4.32 8.54
CA THR A 33 2.17 4.52 7.14
C THR A 33 1.09 5.59 7.04
N ASP A 34 1.27 6.57 6.15
CA ASP A 34 0.27 7.59 5.85
C ASP A 34 -0.30 7.40 4.42
N ILE A 35 -1.45 6.73 4.35
CA ILE A 35 -2.14 6.42 3.08
C ILE A 35 -2.77 7.69 2.50
N LEU A 36 -3.28 8.60 3.33
CA LEU A 36 -3.91 9.83 2.87
C LEU A 36 -2.88 10.77 2.26
N GLY A 37 -1.78 11.02 2.97
CA GLY A 37 -0.67 11.84 2.48
C GLY A 37 -0.10 11.32 1.17
N MET A 38 0.09 9.99 1.06
CA MET A 38 0.53 9.36 -0.17
C MET A 38 -0.43 9.58 -1.34
N VAL A 39 -1.73 9.31 -1.17
CA VAL A 39 -2.71 9.49 -2.26
C VAL A 39 -2.82 10.97 -2.64
N SER A 40 -2.72 11.89 -1.67
CA SER A 40 -2.68 13.32 -1.91
C SER A 40 -1.47 13.73 -2.74
N GLU A 41 -0.28 13.21 -2.42
CA GLU A 41 0.95 13.41 -3.21
C GLU A 41 0.81 12.83 -4.63
N MET A 42 0.22 11.64 -4.78
CA MET A 42 0.00 11.07 -6.12
C MET A 42 -0.94 11.94 -6.97
N ARG A 43 -1.95 12.54 -6.34
CA ARG A 43 -2.90 13.45 -6.99
C ARG A 43 -2.29 14.80 -7.36
N SER A 44 -1.23 15.25 -6.67
CA SER A 44 -0.49 16.46 -7.07
C SER A 44 0.33 16.25 -8.33
N HIS A 45 0.82 15.02 -8.58
CA HIS A 45 1.57 14.67 -9.78
C HIS A 45 0.67 14.32 -10.98
N ARG A 46 -0.45 13.61 -10.74
CA ARG A 46 -1.43 13.27 -11.76
C ARG A 46 -2.84 13.30 -11.15
N LEU A 47 -3.71 14.12 -11.72
CA LEU A 47 -5.07 14.28 -11.21
C LEU A 47 -5.83 12.95 -11.18
N SER A 48 -6.70 12.80 -10.18
CA SER A 48 -7.62 11.67 -10.01
C SER A 48 -6.96 10.29 -9.82
N MET A 49 -5.71 10.24 -9.37
CA MET A 49 -5.08 8.99 -8.92
C MET A 49 -5.88 8.36 -7.77
N VAL A 50 -6.14 7.04 -7.86
CA VAL A 50 -7.09 6.30 -7.00
C VAL A 50 -8.48 6.92 -7.09
N GLN A 51 -9.27 6.47 -8.07
CA GLN A 51 -10.48 7.16 -8.51
C GLN A 51 -11.69 6.88 -7.64
N THR A 52 -11.82 5.66 -7.12
CA THR A 52 -13.02 5.23 -6.42
C THR A 52 -12.74 4.97 -4.94
N GLU A 53 -13.78 5.06 -4.13
CA GLU A 53 -13.69 4.77 -2.70
C GLU A 53 -13.26 3.32 -2.46
N GLU A 54 -13.79 2.38 -3.24
CA GLU A 54 -13.46 0.96 -3.12
C GLU A 54 -11.98 0.71 -3.37
N GLN A 55 -11.36 1.43 -4.31
CA GLN A 55 -9.91 1.36 -4.54
C GLN A 55 -9.12 1.89 -3.33
N TYR A 56 -9.60 2.97 -2.70
CA TYR A 56 -8.98 3.54 -1.52
C TYR A 56 -9.10 2.58 -0.31
N VAL A 57 -10.29 2.04 -0.07
CA VAL A 57 -10.53 1.02 0.97
C VAL A 57 -9.69 -0.23 0.71
N PHE A 58 -9.57 -0.68 -0.54
CA PHE A 58 -8.73 -1.80 -0.91
C PHE A 58 -7.25 -1.58 -0.54
N ILE A 59 -6.72 -0.37 -0.75
CA ILE A 59 -5.35 -0.02 -0.33
C ILE A 59 -5.19 -0.21 1.19
N HIS A 60 -6.14 0.29 1.99
CA HIS A 60 -6.14 0.10 3.45
C HIS A 60 -6.17 -1.38 3.84
N GLN A 61 -7.02 -2.19 3.19
CA GLN A 61 -7.10 -3.63 3.44
C GLN A 61 -5.77 -4.34 3.14
N CYS A 62 -5.13 -4.02 2.02
CA CYS A 62 -3.82 -4.56 1.67
C CYS A 62 -2.73 -4.15 2.67
N VAL A 63 -2.70 -2.89 3.10
CA VAL A 63 -1.75 -2.40 4.11
C VAL A 63 -1.90 -3.15 5.42
N LEU A 64 -3.14 -3.36 5.88
CA LEU A 64 -3.40 -4.14 7.08
C LEU A 64 -2.89 -5.59 6.96
N LEU A 65 -3.07 -6.22 5.79
CA LEU A 65 -2.54 -7.57 5.54
C LEU A 65 -1.01 -7.61 5.52
N MET A 66 -0.37 -6.64 4.87
CA MET A 66 1.08 -6.50 4.86
C MET A 66 1.65 -6.33 6.27
N TRP A 67 0.99 -5.52 7.10
CA TRP A 67 1.40 -5.28 8.47
C TRP A 67 1.39 -6.55 9.31
N LYS A 68 0.28 -7.29 9.25
CA LYS A 68 0.14 -8.59 9.94
C LYS A 68 1.24 -9.56 9.52
N LYS A 69 1.57 -9.60 8.23
CA LYS A 69 2.64 -10.45 7.70
C LYS A 69 4.02 -10.03 8.21
N LYS A 70 4.31 -8.72 8.27
CA LYS A 70 5.58 -8.19 8.81
C LYS A 70 5.74 -8.55 10.29
N THR A 71 4.71 -8.40 11.10
CA THR A 71 4.76 -8.78 12.52
C THR A 71 4.98 -10.28 12.71
N GLN A 72 4.36 -11.12 11.86
CA GLN A 72 4.56 -12.57 11.90
C GLN A 72 5.99 -12.96 11.53
N SER A 73 6.59 -12.37 10.49
CA SER A 73 7.98 -12.67 10.11
C SER A 73 8.96 -12.26 11.21
N LEU A 74 8.77 -11.09 11.82
CA LEU A 74 9.57 -10.64 12.94
C LEU A 74 9.46 -11.59 14.14
N ALA A 75 8.26 -12.09 14.44
CA ALA A 75 8.05 -13.04 15.53
C ALA A 75 8.77 -14.37 15.28
N SER A 76 8.78 -14.88 14.05
CA SER A 76 9.52 -16.10 13.72
C SER A 76 11.04 -15.92 13.85
N ASP A 77 11.59 -14.80 13.39
CA ASP A 77 13.04 -14.54 13.44
C ASP A 77 13.55 -14.47 14.88
N VAL A 78 12.79 -13.82 15.78
CA VAL A 78 13.11 -13.75 17.22
C VAL A 78 13.13 -15.14 17.87
N ILE A 79 12.24 -16.05 17.46
CA ILE A 79 12.19 -17.41 18.01
C ILE A 79 13.48 -18.18 17.65
N TYR A 80 13.96 -18.08 16.41
CA TYR A 80 15.19 -18.76 15.99
C TYR A 80 16.46 -18.16 16.63
N GLU A 81 16.52 -16.84 16.81
CA GLU A 81 17.66 -16.22 17.52
C GLU A 81 17.76 -16.68 18.98
N ASN A 82 16.65 -16.86 19.68
CA ASN A 82 16.67 -17.28 21.08
C ASN A 82 17.05 -18.75 21.27
N ILE A 83 16.76 -19.61 20.28
CA ILE A 83 17.12 -21.03 20.32
C ILE A 83 18.61 -21.24 19.99
N SER A 84 19.19 -20.41 19.11
CA SER A 84 20.59 -20.55 18.69
C SER A 84 21.62 -19.99 19.69
N LYS A 85 21.19 -19.20 20.68
CA LYS A 85 22.06 -18.61 21.70
C LYS A 85 22.08 -19.38 23.04
N SER A 86 21.44 -20.57 23.09
CA SER A 86 21.48 -21.49 24.24
C SER A 86 22.28 -22.74 23.92
#